data_AF-A0A2A9KP69-F1
#
_entry.id   AF-A0A2A9KP69-F1
#
_cell.length_a   1.000
_cell.length_b   1.000
_cell.length_c   1.000
_cell.angle_alpha   90.00
_cell.angle_beta   90.00
_cell.angle_gamma   90.00
#
_symmetry.space_group_name_H-M   'P 1'
#
loop_
_entity.id
_entity.type
_entity.pdbx_description
1 polymer ?
#
loop_
_entity_poly.entity_id
_entity_poly.type
_entity_poly.pdbx_seq_one_letter_code
_entity_poly.pdbx_strand_id
1 'polypeptide(L)'
;MRSILAFIILATLVACTSLASTQRASVGSVVSVMTDSGHGTGFPVSKHCVVTAEHVVDGAEKTVRIAGADKVEHQAKVVRQDAQLDIAVVCAEKASMKPVRFAQRMPDQFAPVYTIGDPLVYNRIMTEGRYQGGSTITADVAPGNSGGPVFDENGDVIGFADALAVMMSPMGVMTFAHLATIVTIDKIQPFVAGTPEAQA
;
A
#
# COMPACT_ATOMS: atom_id res chain seq x y z
N MET A 1 -8.20 -13.21 -44.09
CA MET A 1 -8.80 -12.24 -43.14
C MET A 1 -9.45 -12.86 -41.90
N ARG A 2 -9.66 -14.19 -41.80
CA ARG A 2 -10.29 -14.82 -40.62
C ARG A 2 -9.36 -15.07 -39.41
N SER A 3 -8.04 -15.03 -39.60
CA SER A 3 -7.09 -15.39 -38.54
C SER A 3 -6.70 -14.22 -37.62
N ILE A 4 -6.73 -12.98 -38.12
CA ILE A 4 -6.28 -11.79 -37.35
C ILE A 4 -7.29 -11.44 -36.26
N LEU A 5 -8.59 -11.58 -36.53
CA LEU A 5 -9.65 -11.24 -35.57
C LEU A 5 -9.65 -12.19 -34.35
N ALA A 6 -9.37 -13.47 -34.55
CA ALA A 6 -9.31 -14.46 -33.46
C ALA A 6 -8.10 -14.27 -32.54
N PHE A 7 -6.95 -13.88 -33.10
CA PHE A 7 -5.75 -13.55 -32.30
C PHE A 7 -5.93 -12.27 -31.47
N ILE A 8 -6.57 -11.24 -32.04
CA ILE A 8 -6.84 -10.00 -31.31
C ILE A 8 -7.79 -10.26 -30.13
N ILE A 9 -8.90 -10.99 -30.35
CA ILE A 9 -9.86 -11.31 -29.29
C ILE A 9 -9.21 -12.15 -28.18
N LEU A 10 -8.44 -13.18 -28.54
CA LEU A 10 -7.76 -14.05 -27.58
C LEU A 10 -6.69 -13.30 -26.78
N ALA A 11 -5.89 -12.44 -27.43
CA ALA A 11 -4.88 -11.63 -26.74
C ALA A 11 -5.51 -10.61 -25.77
N THR A 12 -6.60 -9.96 -26.17
CA THR A 12 -7.33 -9.02 -25.28
C THR A 12 -7.98 -9.73 -24.09
N LEU A 13 -8.51 -10.93 -24.27
CA LEU A 13 -9.13 -11.71 -23.19
C LEU A 13 -8.08 -12.21 -22.17
N VAL A 14 -6.90 -12.62 -22.65
CA VAL A 14 -5.78 -13.06 -21.81
C VAL A 14 -5.17 -11.88 -21.04
N ALA A 15 -5.01 -10.71 -21.67
CA ALA A 15 -4.51 -9.52 -20.99
C ALA A 15 -5.49 -9.01 -19.91
N CYS A 16 -6.79 -9.03 -20.17
CA CYS A 16 -7.80 -8.60 -19.20
C CYS A 16 -7.87 -9.53 -17.98
N THR A 17 -7.69 -10.84 -18.18
CA THR A 17 -7.65 -11.81 -17.09
C THR A 17 -6.32 -11.76 -16.31
N SER A 18 -5.20 -11.46 -16.97
CA SER A 18 -3.90 -11.29 -16.31
C SER A 18 -3.84 -10.01 -15.47
N LEU A 19 -4.34 -8.86 -15.95
CA LEU A 19 -4.40 -7.64 -15.14
C LEU A 19 -5.31 -7.83 -13.92
N ALA A 20 -6.51 -8.36 -14.12
CA ALA A 20 -7.45 -8.58 -13.02
C ALA A 20 -6.91 -9.58 -11.98
N SER A 21 -6.17 -10.61 -12.40
CA SER A 21 -5.55 -11.57 -11.47
C SER A 21 -4.34 -10.99 -10.74
N THR A 22 -3.50 -10.18 -11.40
CA THR A 22 -2.38 -9.49 -10.76
C THR A 22 -2.87 -8.47 -9.73
N GLN A 23 -3.87 -7.65 -10.07
CA GLN A 23 -4.52 -6.76 -9.12
C GLN A 23 -5.09 -7.53 -7.92
N ARG A 24 -5.79 -8.65 -8.14
CA ARG A 24 -6.34 -9.48 -7.05
C ARG A 24 -5.26 -10.05 -6.13
N ALA A 25 -4.13 -10.47 -6.70
CA ALA A 25 -3.00 -11.01 -5.95
C ALA A 25 -2.32 -9.92 -5.12
N SER A 26 -2.16 -8.70 -5.67
CA SER A 26 -1.60 -7.55 -4.97
C SER A 26 -2.51 -7.08 -3.82
N VAL A 27 -3.83 -7.05 -4.02
CA VAL A 27 -4.83 -6.75 -2.96
C VAL A 27 -4.72 -7.74 -1.79
N GLY A 28 -4.47 -9.02 -2.08
CA GLY A 28 -4.35 -10.07 -1.05
C GLY A 28 -3.10 -9.94 -0.17
N SER A 29 -2.08 -9.20 -0.62
CA SER A 29 -0.85 -8.98 0.15
C SER A 29 -0.97 -7.88 1.18
N VAL A 30 -1.96 -7.00 1.08
CA VAL A 30 -2.11 -5.83 1.97
C VAL A 30 -2.48 -6.27 3.40
N VAL A 31 -1.77 -5.70 4.37
CA VAL A 31 -1.91 -6.03 5.79
C VAL A 31 -2.47 -4.88 6.58
N SER A 32 -3.28 -5.21 7.58
CA SER A 32 -3.67 -4.28 8.64
C SER A 32 -2.50 -4.18 9.62
N VAL A 33 -2.19 -2.96 10.09
CA VAL A 33 -1.20 -2.70 11.14
C VAL A 33 -1.96 -2.11 12.32
N MET A 34 -1.85 -2.73 13.49
CA MET A 34 -2.60 -2.34 14.68
C MET A 34 -1.65 -2.11 15.86
N THR A 35 -1.97 -1.12 16.67
CA THR A 35 -1.30 -0.79 17.93
C THR A 35 -2.34 -0.65 19.04
N ASP A 36 -1.91 -0.33 20.26
CA ASP A 36 -2.85 -0.06 21.36
C ASP A 36 -3.59 1.30 21.20
N SER A 37 -3.03 2.21 20.41
CA SER A 37 -3.50 3.60 20.25
C SER A 37 -4.08 3.91 18.88
N GLY A 38 -3.96 3.01 17.90
CA GLY A 38 -4.44 3.26 16.55
C GLY A 38 -4.27 2.08 15.60
N HIS A 39 -4.55 2.34 14.33
CA HIS A 39 -4.39 1.39 13.24
C HIS A 39 -4.05 2.11 11.94
N GLY A 40 -3.43 1.35 11.04
CA GLY A 40 -3.10 1.76 9.69
C GLY A 40 -3.03 0.56 8.76
N THR A 41 -2.44 0.77 7.60
CA THR A 41 -2.21 -0.27 6.60
C THR A 41 -0.71 -0.42 6.35
N GLY A 42 -0.31 -1.60 5.90
CA GLY A 42 1.02 -1.84 5.38
C GLY A 42 1.01 -2.83 4.23
N PHE A 43 2.19 -3.10 3.68
CA PHE A 43 2.37 -4.13 2.68
C PHE A 43 3.69 -4.90 2.88
N PRO A 44 3.70 -6.22 2.65
CA PRO A 44 4.88 -7.05 2.84
C PRO A 44 5.96 -6.73 1.83
N VAL A 45 7.19 -6.53 2.31
CA VAL A 45 8.41 -6.40 1.49
C VAL A 45 9.30 -7.64 1.57
N SER A 46 9.06 -8.48 2.58
CA SER A 46 9.60 -9.84 2.69
C SER A 46 8.51 -10.78 3.22
N LYS A 47 8.85 -12.06 3.48
CA LYS A 47 7.91 -13.00 4.09
C LYS A 47 7.48 -12.59 5.49
N HIS A 48 8.33 -11.84 6.19
CA HIS A 48 8.19 -11.54 7.60
C HIS A 48 8.08 -10.04 7.88
N CYS A 49 8.44 -9.18 6.91
CA CYS A 49 8.51 -7.74 7.11
C CYS A 49 7.54 -6.96 6.23
N VAL A 50 7.01 -5.88 6.79
CA VAL A 50 5.97 -5.02 6.26
C VAL A 50 6.46 -3.58 6.32
N VAL A 51 6.26 -2.84 5.23
CA VAL A 51 6.36 -1.37 5.23
C VAL A 51 5.02 -0.79 5.64
N THR A 52 5.06 0.26 6.47
CA THR A 52 3.91 1.08 6.88
C THR A 52 4.37 2.52 7.12
N ALA A 53 3.45 3.40 7.49
CA ALA A 53 3.76 4.76 7.87
C ALA A 53 4.35 4.80 9.29
N GLU A 54 5.31 5.70 9.54
CA GLU A 54 5.97 5.79 10.86
C GLU A 54 4.99 6.22 11.95
N HIS A 55 4.14 7.21 11.67
CA HIS A 55 3.16 7.70 12.62
C HIS A 55 2.12 6.65 13.05
N VAL A 56 1.96 5.55 12.31
CA VAL A 56 1.09 4.43 12.69
C VAL A 56 1.68 3.64 13.86
N VAL A 57 3.00 3.59 13.96
CA VAL A 57 3.73 2.76 14.93
C VAL A 57 4.52 3.57 15.97
N ASP A 58 4.53 4.91 15.85
CA ASP A 58 5.15 5.80 16.82
C ASP A 58 4.67 5.53 18.25
N GLY A 59 5.63 5.40 19.18
CA GLY A 59 5.39 5.06 20.58
C GLY A 59 4.80 3.67 20.85
N ALA A 60 4.57 2.84 19.82
CA ALA A 60 3.82 1.59 19.91
C ALA A 60 4.67 0.32 19.76
N GLU A 61 5.99 0.42 19.84
CA GLU A 61 6.99 -0.61 19.48
C GLU A 61 6.74 -2.00 20.11
N LYS A 62 6.09 -2.06 21.27
CA LYS A 62 5.81 -3.29 22.03
C LYS A 62 4.45 -3.94 21.71
N THR A 63 3.59 -3.23 20.98
CA THR A 63 2.17 -3.55 20.83
C THR A 63 1.76 -3.78 19.37
N VAL A 64 2.71 -3.63 18.43
CA VAL A 64 2.44 -3.77 17.01
C VAL A 64 1.98 -5.18 16.68
N ARG A 65 0.84 -5.26 16.02
CA ARG A 65 0.28 -6.48 15.43
C ARG A 65 0.05 -6.24 13.95
N ILE A 66 0.28 -7.27 13.15
CA ILE A 66 -0.08 -7.27 11.73
C ILE A 66 -1.05 -8.40 11.43
N ALA A 67 -1.95 -8.18 10.48
CA ALA A 67 -2.87 -9.20 10.02
C ALA A 67 -3.09 -9.13 8.51
N GLY A 68 -3.00 -10.28 7.84
CA GLY A 68 -3.24 -10.43 6.42
C GLY A 68 -4.72 -10.65 6.09
N ALA A 69 -4.98 -11.22 4.91
CA ALA A 69 -6.33 -11.53 4.46
C ALA A 69 -7.04 -12.62 5.27
N ASP A 70 -6.29 -13.50 5.92
CA ASP A 70 -6.77 -14.55 6.81
C ASP A 70 -7.19 -14.03 8.20
N LYS A 71 -6.92 -12.75 8.50
CA LYS A 71 -7.18 -12.09 9.78
C LYS A 71 -6.44 -12.73 10.96
N VAL A 72 -5.38 -13.50 10.68
CA VAL A 72 -4.51 -14.05 11.72
C VAL A 72 -3.56 -12.95 12.16
N GLU A 73 -3.63 -12.60 13.45
CA GLU A 73 -2.75 -11.58 14.02
C GLU A 73 -1.39 -12.17 14.37
N HIS A 74 -0.33 -11.46 13.98
CA HIS A 74 1.04 -11.77 14.37
C HIS A 74 1.62 -10.59 15.13
N GLN A 75 2.24 -10.87 16.29
CA GLN A 75 3.03 -9.85 16.98
C GLN A 75 4.24 -9.48 16.12
N ALA A 76 4.41 -8.18 15.91
CA ALA A 76 5.50 -7.61 15.15
C ALA A 76 6.36 -6.69 16.03
N LYS A 77 7.56 -6.41 15.56
CA LYS A 77 8.47 -5.41 16.14
C LYS A 77 8.80 -4.37 15.09
N VAL A 78 8.90 -3.11 15.50
CA VAL A 78 9.51 -2.07 14.66
C VAL A 78 11.01 -2.35 14.58
N VAL A 79 11.51 -2.65 13.37
CA VAL A 79 12.94 -2.93 13.13
C VAL A 79 13.68 -1.71 12.59
N ARG A 80 12.94 -0.79 11.95
CA ARG A 80 13.46 0.48 11.45
C ARG A 80 12.33 1.48 11.31
N GLN A 81 12.59 2.74 11.64
CA GLN A 81 11.66 3.83 11.37
C GLN A 81 12.41 5.14 11.09
N ASP A 82 11.78 6.05 10.36
CA ASP A 82 12.28 7.38 10.05
C ASP A 82 11.12 8.37 10.02
N ALA A 83 11.05 9.19 11.06
CA ALA A 83 10.00 10.20 11.24
C ALA A 83 10.05 11.33 10.19
N GLN A 84 11.21 11.59 9.55
CA GLN A 84 11.29 12.61 8.50
C GLN A 84 10.71 12.12 7.17
N LEU A 85 10.85 10.82 6.90
CA LEU A 85 10.28 10.19 5.71
C LEU A 85 8.87 9.63 5.93
N ASP A 86 8.42 9.56 7.19
CA ASP A 86 7.20 8.87 7.64
C ASP A 86 7.16 7.39 7.23
N ILE A 87 8.31 6.70 7.29
CA ILE A 87 8.42 5.28 6.90
C ILE A 87 8.81 4.43 8.11
N ALA A 88 8.12 3.32 8.31
CA ALA A 88 8.55 2.26 9.22
C ALA A 88 8.56 0.88 8.53
N VAL A 89 9.47 0.02 8.98
CA VAL A 89 9.46 -1.42 8.71
C VAL A 89 9.19 -2.15 10.01
N VAL A 90 8.18 -3.01 9.98
CA VAL A 90 7.83 -3.90 11.10
C VAL A 90 7.98 -5.34 10.66
N CYS A 91 8.49 -6.21 11.54
CA CYS A 91 8.68 -7.63 11.22
C CYS A 91 8.03 -8.55 12.26
N ALA A 92 7.37 -9.59 11.77
CA ALA A 92 6.75 -10.65 12.56
C ALA A 92 7.31 -12.01 12.13
N GLU A 93 8.18 -12.59 12.96
CA GLU A 93 8.90 -13.84 12.66
C GLU A 93 7.97 -15.02 12.32
N LYS A 94 6.76 -15.04 12.90
CA LYS A 94 5.78 -16.11 12.70
C LYS A 94 4.83 -15.87 11.52
N ALA A 95 4.86 -14.69 10.90
CA ALA A 95 4.06 -14.41 9.72
C ALA A 95 4.69 -15.08 8.50
N SER A 96 3.88 -15.39 7.48
CA SER A 96 4.39 -15.86 6.18
C SER A 96 3.58 -15.20 5.07
N MET A 97 4.05 -14.04 4.65
CA MET A 97 3.36 -13.17 3.70
C MET A 97 3.98 -13.28 2.30
N LYS A 98 3.21 -12.89 1.29
CA LYS A 98 3.72 -12.74 -0.08
C LYS A 98 4.18 -11.30 -0.29
N PRO A 99 5.48 -11.06 -0.57
CA PRO A 99 5.97 -9.71 -0.86
C PRO A 99 5.29 -9.10 -2.08
N VAL A 100 5.09 -7.78 -2.03
CA VAL A 100 4.70 -7.00 -3.21
C VAL A 100 5.85 -6.94 -4.22
N ARG A 101 5.52 -6.54 -5.44
CA ARG A 101 6.50 -6.06 -6.40
C ARG A 101 6.49 -4.54 -6.40
N PHE A 102 7.67 -3.93 -6.54
CA PHE A 102 7.80 -2.51 -6.76
C PHE A 102 7.85 -2.20 -8.26
N ALA A 103 7.29 -1.05 -8.64
CA ALA A 103 7.44 -0.53 -9.99
C ALA A 103 8.90 -0.16 -10.25
N GLN A 104 9.34 -0.27 -11.49
CA GLN A 104 10.72 0.09 -11.87
C GLN A 104 10.93 1.61 -11.99
N ARG A 105 9.86 2.36 -12.20
CA ARG A 105 9.84 3.82 -12.29
C ARG A 105 8.48 4.34 -11.85
N MET A 106 8.43 5.63 -11.47
CA MET A 106 7.15 6.32 -11.30
C MET A 106 6.37 6.32 -12.62
N PRO A 107 5.04 6.18 -12.58
CA PRO A 107 4.22 6.17 -13.78
C PRO A 107 4.13 7.57 -14.40
N ASP A 108 3.61 7.65 -15.62
CA ASP A 108 3.43 8.93 -16.30
C ASP A 108 2.30 9.72 -15.65
N GLN A 109 2.34 11.06 -15.75
CA GLN A 109 1.29 11.90 -15.19
C GLN A 109 -0.07 11.51 -15.75
N PHE A 110 -1.07 11.50 -14.87
CA PHE A 110 -2.42 11.01 -15.08
C PHE A 110 -2.55 9.52 -15.33
N ALA A 111 -1.53 8.67 -15.15
CA ALA A 111 -1.73 7.23 -15.18
C ALA A 111 -2.70 6.77 -14.07
N PRO A 112 -3.53 5.72 -14.31
CA PRO A 112 -4.40 5.17 -13.28
C PRO A 112 -3.57 4.59 -12.14
N VAL A 113 -4.04 4.78 -10.91
CA VAL A 113 -3.42 4.23 -9.69
C VAL A 113 -4.50 3.67 -8.77
N TYR A 114 -4.12 2.72 -7.92
CA TYR A 114 -5.04 2.03 -7.02
C TYR A 114 -4.48 2.06 -5.60
N THR A 115 -5.17 2.75 -4.70
CA THR A 115 -4.80 2.79 -3.28
C THR A 115 -5.59 1.72 -2.54
N ILE A 116 -4.91 0.96 -1.69
CA ILE A 116 -5.57 -0.01 -0.82
C ILE A 116 -5.25 0.32 0.62
N GLY A 117 -6.30 0.50 1.41
CA GLY A 117 -6.18 0.72 2.84
C GLY A 117 -7.27 -0.01 3.61
N ASP A 118 -7.16 0.01 4.93
CA ASP A 118 -8.06 -0.68 5.85
C ASP A 118 -8.67 0.30 6.86
N PRO A 119 -9.54 1.22 6.39
CA PRO A 119 -10.10 2.27 7.25
C PRO A 119 -11.00 1.73 8.36
N LEU A 120 -11.52 0.51 8.23
CA LEU A 120 -12.47 -0.09 9.16
C LEU A 120 -11.93 -1.33 9.90
N VAL A 121 -10.64 -1.62 9.78
CA VAL A 121 -9.96 -2.82 10.32
C VAL A 121 -10.60 -4.13 9.83
N TYR A 122 -9.84 -4.92 9.08
CA TYR A 122 -10.27 -6.14 8.39
C TYR A 122 -11.25 -5.95 7.24
N ASN A 123 -11.38 -4.74 6.72
CA ASN A 123 -12.24 -4.39 5.60
C ASN A 123 -11.44 -3.51 4.62
N ARG A 124 -10.54 -4.16 3.87
CA ARG A 124 -9.75 -3.50 2.83
C ARG A 124 -10.66 -2.84 1.80
N ILE A 125 -10.45 -1.55 1.59
CA ILE A 125 -11.10 -0.76 0.53
C ILE A 125 -10.04 -0.42 -0.49
N MET A 126 -10.38 -0.61 -1.76
CA MET A 126 -9.59 -0.15 -2.89
C MET A 126 -10.24 1.10 -3.47
N THR A 127 -9.45 2.15 -3.62
CA THR A 127 -9.85 3.39 -4.27
C THR A 127 -9.04 3.58 -5.56
N GLU A 128 -9.74 3.81 -6.67
CA GLU A 128 -9.11 4.17 -7.94
C GLU A 128 -8.79 5.67 -7.98
N GLY A 129 -7.70 5.99 -8.65
CA GLY A 129 -7.16 7.33 -8.74
C GLY A 129 -6.32 7.59 -9.97
N ARG A 130 -5.69 8.76 -10.01
CA ARG A 130 -4.73 9.15 -11.04
C ARG A 130 -3.49 9.76 -10.43
N TYR A 131 -2.32 9.35 -10.89
CA TYR A 131 -1.05 9.97 -10.49
C TYR A 131 -0.98 11.41 -11.00
N GLN A 132 -0.67 12.37 -10.14
CA GLN A 132 -0.61 13.79 -10.49
C GLN A 132 0.83 14.30 -10.70
N GLY A 133 1.83 13.46 -10.45
CA GLY A 133 3.24 13.83 -10.44
C GLY A 133 3.78 14.03 -9.03
N GLY A 134 5.11 13.90 -8.89
CA GLY A 134 5.79 14.00 -7.59
C GLY A 134 5.23 13.00 -6.58
N SER A 135 4.72 13.52 -5.47
CA SER A 135 4.14 12.74 -4.38
C SER A 135 2.62 12.82 -4.34
N THR A 136 1.93 13.16 -5.44
CA THR A 136 0.49 13.44 -5.42
C THR A 136 -0.29 12.47 -6.30
N ILE A 137 -1.44 12.00 -5.79
CA ILE A 137 -2.45 11.23 -6.53
C ILE A 137 -3.83 11.85 -6.31
N THR A 138 -4.77 11.62 -7.22
CA THR A 138 -6.19 11.79 -6.92
C THR A 138 -6.74 10.49 -6.37
N ALA A 139 -7.06 10.39 -5.10
CA ALA A 139 -7.71 9.20 -4.52
C ALA A 139 -8.40 9.60 -3.23
N ASP A 140 -9.56 9.02 -2.96
CA ASP A 140 -10.21 9.16 -1.66
C ASP A 140 -9.41 8.37 -0.62
N VAL A 141 -8.71 9.12 0.24
CA VAL A 141 -7.97 8.58 1.38
C VAL A 141 -8.60 9.01 2.70
N ALA A 142 -8.63 8.07 3.64
CA ALA A 142 -9.21 8.24 4.96
C ALA A 142 -8.24 7.70 6.03
N PRO A 143 -8.43 8.07 7.32
CA PRO A 143 -7.74 7.39 8.41
C PRO A 143 -7.82 5.86 8.26
N GLY A 144 -6.68 5.19 8.45
CA GLY A 144 -6.50 3.76 8.20
C GLY A 144 -5.92 3.43 6.82
N ASN A 145 -5.89 4.35 5.86
CA ASN A 145 -5.14 4.18 4.61
C ASN A 145 -3.63 4.48 4.76
N SER A 146 -3.21 5.16 5.85
CA SER A 146 -1.81 5.47 6.11
C SER A 146 -0.92 4.22 6.06
N GLY A 147 0.14 4.28 5.26
CA GLY A 147 1.06 3.16 5.03
C GLY A 147 0.55 2.12 4.03
N GLY A 148 -0.69 2.27 3.54
CA GLY A 148 -1.29 1.38 2.55
C GLY A 148 -0.72 1.57 1.15
N PRO A 149 -0.46 0.48 0.40
CA PRO A 149 0.22 0.57 -0.88
C PRO A 149 -0.64 1.29 -1.93
N VAL A 150 0.05 2.00 -2.81
CA VAL A 150 -0.49 2.57 -4.05
C VAL A 150 0.12 1.80 -5.21
N PHE A 151 -0.74 1.16 -6.00
CA PHE A 151 -0.36 0.33 -7.13
C PHE A 151 -0.56 1.06 -8.46
N ASP A 152 0.29 0.74 -9.44
CA ASP A 152 0.02 1.02 -10.86
C ASP A 152 -0.97 0.01 -11.46
N GLU A 153 -1.25 0.14 -12.75
CA GLU A 153 -2.11 -0.79 -13.50
C GLU A 153 -1.56 -2.23 -13.60
N ASN A 154 -0.25 -2.41 -13.39
CA ASN A 154 0.40 -3.71 -13.37
C ASN A 154 0.34 -4.37 -11.99
N GLY A 155 -0.24 -3.70 -10.99
CA GLY A 155 -0.26 -4.19 -9.60
C GLY A 155 1.09 -4.05 -8.89
N ASP A 156 1.97 -3.17 -9.40
CA ASP A 156 3.26 -2.85 -8.82
C ASP A 156 3.19 -1.61 -7.94
N VAL A 157 3.84 -1.65 -6.78
CA VAL A 157 3.83 -0.55 -5.82
C VAL A 157 4.64 0.62 -6.37
N ILE A 158 4.01 1.80 -6.42
CA ILE A 158 4.62 3.09 -6.76
C ILE A 158 4.86 3.97 -5.51
N GLY A 159 4.28 3.58 -4.38
CA GLY A 159 4.41 4.27 -3.10
C GLY A 159 3.41 3.74 -2.08
N PHE A 160 3.25 4.45 -0.97
CA PHE A 160 2.12 4.26 -0.05
C PHE A 160 1.41 5.57 0.23
N ALA A 161 0.12 5.50 0.54
CA ALA A 161 -0.68 6.65 0.91
C ALA A 161 -0.32 7.12 2.32
N ASP A 162 -0.08 8.41 2.45
CA ASP A 162 -0.02 9.10 3.72
C ASP A 162 -1.39 9.77 3.96
N ALA A 163 -2.18 9.28 4.93
CA ALA A 163 -3.56 9.70 5.10
C ALA A 163 -3.74 11.07 5.80
N LEU A 164 -2.69 11.89 5.86
CA LEU A 164 -2.67 13.19 6.53
C LEU A 164 -3.46 14.33 5.84
N ALA A 165 -4.48 14.02 5.02
CA ALA A 165 -5.32 15.02 4.35
C ALA A 165 -6.81 14.89 4.69
N VAL A 166 -7.17 14.77 5.97
CA VAL A 166 -8.53 15.16 6.41
C VAL A 166 -8.54 16.66 6.63
N MET A 167 -9.09 17.40 5.66
CA MET A 167 -9.43 18.80 5.88
C MET A 167 -10.70 18.85 6.74
N MET A 168 -10.57 19.34 7.97
CA MET A 168 -11.75 19.81 8.70
C MET A 168 -12.29 21.02 7.94
N SER A 169 -13.48 20.90 7.35
CA SER A 169 -14.14 22.09 6.82
C SER A 169 -14.44 23.07 7.96
N PRO A 170 -14.53 24.39 7.70
CA PRO A 170 -14.88 25.38 8.73
C PRO A 170 -16.21 25.10 9.45
N MET A 171 -17.07 24.25 8.88
CA MET A 171 -18.35 23.83 9.46
C MET A 171 -18.28 22.51 10.25
N GLY A 172 -17.08 21.95 10.48
CA GLY A 172 -16.90 20.70 11.21
C GLY A 172 -17.30 19.43 10.44
N VAL A 173 -17.60 19.56 9.13
CA VAL A 173 -17.85 18.41 8.26
C VAL A 173 -16.50 17.81 7.84
N MET A 174 -16.34 16.50 8.05
CA MET A 174 -15.21 15.75 7.48
C MET A 174 -15.43 15.57 5.98
N THR A 175 -14.54 16.15 5.18
CA THR A 175 -14.49 15.92 3.73
C THR A 175 -13.24 15.12 3.43
N PHE A 176 -13.38 14.07 2.61
CA PHE A 176 -12.21 13.39 2.07
C PHE A 176 -11.53 14.30 1.05
N ALA A 177 -10.21 14.45 1.16
CA ALA A 177 -9.46 15.10 0.10
C ALA A 177 -9.44 14.16 -1.10
N HIS A 178 -9.91 14.66 -2.24
CA HIS A 178 -9.75 13.97 -3.53
C HIS A 178 -8.30 14.01 -4.05
N LEU A 179 -7.39 14.60 -3.27
CA LEU A 179 -5.95 14.60 -3.49
C LEU A 179 -5.26 13.99 -2.27
N ALA A 180 -4.43 13.00 -2.49
CA ALA A 180 -3.65 12.33 -1.46
C ALA A 180 -2.15 12.51 -1.74
N THR A 181 -1.38 12.55 -0.65
CA THR A 181 0.08 12.50 -0.73
C THR A 181 0.54 11.06 -0.59
N ILE A 182 1.60 10.71 -1.32
CA ILE A 182 2.23 9.40 -1.25
C ILE A 182 3.70 9.53 -0.87
N VAL A 183 4.19 8.58 -0.08
CA VAL A 183 5.63 8.33 0.03
C VAL A 183 6.01 7.42 -1.14
N THR A 184 6.89 7.90 -2.01
CA THR A 184 7.19 7.30 -3.30
C THR A 184 8.26 6.19 -3.22
N ILE A 185 8.32 5.32 -4.23
CA ILE A 185 9.31 4.21 -4.28
C ILE A 185 10.77 4.66 -4.18
N ASP A 186 11.14 5.84 -4.65
CA ASP A 186 12.50 6.39 -4.55
C ASP A 186 12.92 6.64 -3.11
N LYS A 187 11.97 6.80 -2.18
CA LYS A 187 12.23 6.86 -0.75
C LYS A 187 12.14 5.48 -0.09
N ILE A 188 11.12 4.70 -0.46
CA ILE A 188 10.84 3.39 0.16
C ILE A 188 11.93 2.36 -0.18
N GLN A 189 12.30 2.22 -1.46
CA GLN A 189 13.22 1.14 -1.87
C GLN A 189 14.60 1.25 -1.22
N PRO A 190 15.28 2.42 -1.15
CA PRO A 190 16.53 2.55 -0.42
C PRO A 190 16.36 2.30 1.09
N PHE A 191 15.23 2.71 1.67
CA PHE A 191 14.93 2.45 3.08
C PHE A 191 14.80 0.94 3.36
N VAL A 192 14.08 0.21 2.53
CA VAL A 192 13.94 -1.25 2.63
C VAL A 192 15.27 -1.96 2.36
N ALA A 193 16.03 -1.53 1.35
CA ALA A 193 17.33 -2.10 1.01
C ALA A 193 18.34 -1.97 2.16
N GLY A 194 18.30 -0.86 2.92
CA GLY A 194 19.12 -0.67 4.11
C GLY A 194 18.61 -1.35 5.38
N THR A 195 17.56 -2.20 5.30
CA THR A 195 16.96 -2.90 6.44
C THR A 195 17.28 -4.40 6.36
N PRO A 196 18.27 -4.92 7.11
CA PRO A 196 18.74 -6.30 6.99
C PRO A 196 17.65 -7.37 7.15
N GLU A 197 16.71 -7.16 8.06
CA GLU A 197 15.60 -8.07 8.34
C GLU A 197 14.64 -8.23 7.15
N ALA A 198 14.53 -7.19 6.32
CA ALA A 198 13.72 -7.21 5.12
C ALA A 198 14.40 -7.92 3.93
N GLN A 199 15.69 -8.27 4.06
CA GLN A 199 16.47 -8.98 3.02
C GLN A 199 16.56 -10.49 3.25
N ALA A 200 16.07 -10.98 4.40
CA ALA A 200 16.06 -12.39 4.79
C ALA A 200 14.78 -13.12 4.35
#